data_AF-A0A3B9R451-F1
#
_entry.id   AF-A0A3B9R451-F1
#
_cell.length_a   1.000
_cell.length_b   1.000
_cell.length_c   1.000
_cell.angle_alpha   90.00
_cell.angle_beta   90.00
_cell.angle_gamma   90.00
#
_symmetry.space_group_name_H-M   'P 1'
#
loop_
_entity.id
_entity.type
_entity.pdbx_description
1 polymer ?
#
loop_
_entity_poly.entity_id
_entity_poly.type
_entity_poly.pdbx_seq_one_letter_code
_entity_poly.pdbx_strand_id
1 'polypeptide(L)'
;MKNRLLLVAALTFTMVGFAQKNEIKSAEKALKSGDATAAKTAIEAASGTIAAADEKTQAQYYFTRGKIYSDLAKKGDNDAFEKSANSFKKVIEIEEASGKQKYSSETNQYMAALTADLVNSAVSDNSNNKFKEAAEKLYMSYTLSPKDTSYLYYAAGSAVNGGHYEMALDYYNKLQEVGYDGSGVVYKATNAASGEVEEMDKVQRDLMVKSGTYTNPVDEKTPSKKAEIVKNTALIYTQLGQDEKALEAYQAARKNDPEDVNLILNEANLYFNQGNKDKFKELMAQAIALAPDNPDLHYNVGVISMEQDNYEDARVSYKKAIELDPKYTNAYLNLSTTYVNEGNNLIDEMNSLGNSRADIAKYDELKEKKDSLFKQGADVLEDALKNNPGNENIMTQLKNIYGAMGDTENFTRIKKLLGE
;
A
#
# COMPACT_ATOMS: atom_id res chain seq x y z
N MET A 1 -7.71 -69.78 13.42
CA MET A 1 -8.18 -68.42 13.74
C MET A 1 -7.36 -67.32 13.08
N LYS A 2 -6.02 -67.35 13.13
CA LYS A 2 -5.14 -66.35 12.46
C LYS A 2 -5.47 -66.09 10.98
N ASN A 3 -5.66 -67.13 10.15
CA ASN A 3 -5.95 -66.94 8.72
C ASN A 3 -7.35 -66.36 8.46
N ARG A 4 -8.33 -66.59 9.34
CA ARG A 4 -9.68 -65.99 9.23
C ARG A 4 -9.68 -64.52 9.65
N LEU A 5 -8.90 -64.17 10.67
CA LEU A 5 -8.68 -62.77 11.08
C LEU A 5 -7.97 -61.95 9.99
N LEU A 6 -6.98 -62.53 9.31
CA LEU A 6 -6.32 -61.90 8.16
C LEU A 6 -7.26 -61.69 6.97
N LEU A 7 -8.13 -62.66 6.68
CA LEU A 7 -9.14 -62.54 5.61
C LEU A 7 -10.20 -61.48 5.93
N VAL A 8 -10.69 -61.42 7.16
CA VAL A 8 -11.65 -60.39 7.59
C VAL A 8 -11.02 -59.00 7.56
N ALA A 9 -9.78 -58.85 8.02
CA ALA A 9 -9.04 -57.59 7.92
C ALA A 9 -8.80 -57.18 6.46
N ALA A 10 -8.43 -58.10 5.57
CA ALA A 10 -8.26 -57.81 4.15
C ALA A 10 -9.58 -57.40 3.46
N LEU A 11 -10.71 -58.01 3.85
CA LEU A 11 -12.04 -57.65 3.35
C LEU A 11 -12.50 -56.26 3.84
N THR A 12 -12.20 -55.89 5.09
CA THR A 12 -12.52 -54.55 5.59
C THR A 12 -11.65 -53.47 4.94
N PHE A 13 -10.36 -53.71 4.75
CA PHE A 13 -9.47 -52.78 4.04
C PHE A 13 -9.87 -52.56 2.58
N THR A 14 -10.30 -53.61 1.88
CA THR A 14 -10.77 -53.49 0.50
C THR A 14 -12.10 -52.74 0.40
N MET A 15 -13.09 -53.03 1.26
CA MET A 15 -14.38 -52.32 1.27
C MET A 15 -14.23 -50.80 1.53
N VAL A 16 -13.36 -50.41 2.46
CA VAL A 16 -13.11 -48.97 2.75
C VAL A 16 -12.49 -48.25 1.54
N GLY A 17 -11.54 -48.88 0.85
CA GLY A 17 -10.93 -48.30 -0.36
C GLY A 17 -11.90 -48.14 -1.54
N PHE A 18 -12.89 -49.04 -1.68
CA PHE A 18 -13.95 -48.90 -2.69
C PHE A 18 -14.94 -47.78 -2.38
N ALA A 19 -15.30 -47.61 -1.10
CA ALA A 19 -16.22 -46.55 -0.67
C ALA A 19 -15.65 -45.15 -1.00
N GLN A 20 -14.39 -44.89 -0.66
CA GLN A 20 -13.72 -43.61 -0.95
C GLN A 20 -13.74 -43.24 -2.44
N LYS A 21 -13.39 -44.20 -3.31
CA LYS A 21 -13.35 -43.99 -4.76
C LYS A 21 -14.73 -43.71 -5.34
N ASN A 22 -15.78 -44.27 -4.75
CA ASN A 22 -17.16 -44.00 -5.18
C ASN A 22 -17.60 -42.60 -4.77
N GLU A 23 -17.33 -42.17 -3.54
CA GLU A 23 -17.66 -40.81 -3.08
C GLU A 23 -16.94 -39.73 -3.90
N ILE A 24 -15.65 -39.92 -4.20
CA ILE A 24 -14.89 -39.01 -5.06
C ILE A 24 -15.52 -38.92 -6.47
N LYS A 25 -15.91 -40.05 -7.07
CA LYS A 25 -16.58 -40.07 -8.40
C LYS A 25 -17.94 -39.40 -8.36
N SER A 26 -18.72 -39.61 -7.29
CA SER A 26 -20.00 -38.94 -7.08
C SER A 26 -19.81 -37.42 -7.01
N ALA A 27 -18.79 -36.97 -6.28
CA ALA A 27 -18.44 -35.56 -6.18
C ALA A 27 -18.01 -34.97 -7.53
N GLU A 28 -17.15 -35.66 -8.29
CA GLU A 28 -16.75 -35.23 -9.63
C GLU A 28 -17.93 -35.12 -10.59
N LYS A 29 -18.89 -36.05 -10.52
CA LYS A 29 -20.11 -36.02 -11.35
C LYS A 29 -21.01 -34.84 -11.00
N ALA A 30 -21.24 -34.62 -9.70
CA ALA A 30 -22.05 -33.51 -9.21
C ALA A 30 -21.43 -32.13 -9.58
N LEU A 31 -20.11 -32.01 -9.44
CA LEU A 31 -19.38 -30.80 -9.84
C LEU A 31 -19.52 -30.54 -11.34
N LYS A 32 -19.39 -31.58 -12.18
CA LYS A 32 -19.59 -31.46 -13.64
C LYS A 32 -21.01 -31.02 -14.04
N SER A 33 -22.02 -31.34 -13.23
CA SER A 33 -23.39 -30.84 -13.43
C SER A 33 -23.63 -29.45 -12.85
N GLY A 34 -22.62 -28.79 -12.27
CA GLY A 34 -22.73 -27.46 -11.66
C GLY A 34 -23.31 -27.45 -10.25
N ASP A 35 -23.60 -28.62 -9.66
CA ASP A 35 -24.14 -28.77 -8.31
C ASP A 35 -23.01 -28.89 -7.29
N ALA A 36 -22.44 -27.73 -6.93
CA ALA A 36 -21.34 -27.63 -5.98
C ALA A 36 -21.73 -28.09 -4.57
N THR A 37 -23.00 -27.92 -4.18
CA THR A 37 -23.49 -28.33 -2.86
C THR A 37 -23.54 -29.85 -2.75
N ALA A 38 -24.10 -30.55 -3.75
CA ALA A 38 -24.08 -32.00 -3.79
C ALA A 38 -22.65 -32.55 -3.92
N ALA A 39 -21.80 -31.88 -4.70
CA ALA A 39 -20.39 -32.25 -4.81
C ALA A 39 -19.66 -32.13 -3.47
N LYS A 40 -19.90 -31.04 -2.72
CA LYS A 40 -19.36 -30.82 -1.37
C LYS A 40 -19.81 -31.92 -0.41
N THR A 41 -21.10 -32.27 -0.41
CA THR A 41 -21.63 -33.35 0.45
C THR A 41 -20.94 -34.69 0.16
N ALA A 42 -20.81 -35.06 -1.12
CA ALA A 42 -20.15 -36.30 -1.51
C ALA A 42 -18.66 -36.31 -1.17
N ILE A 43 -17.92 -35.21 -1.43
CA ILE A 43 -16.48 -35.19 -1.14
C ILE A 43 -16.22 -35.20 0.37
N GLU A 44 -17.02 -34.52 1.18
CA GLU A 44 -16.82 -34.51 2.63
C GLU A 44 -17.17 -35.86 3.29
N ALA A 45 -18.01 -36.70 2.66
CA ALA A 45 -18.28 -38.07 3.13
C ALA A 45 -17.02 -38.97 3.12
N ALA A 46 -16.04 -38.69 2.25
CA ALA A 46 -14.78 -39.42 2.20
C ALA A 46 -13.71 -38.89 3.18
N SER A 47 -13.90 -37.70 3.77
CA SER A 47 -12.88 -36.97 4.55
C SER A 47 -12.31 -37.79 5.72
N GLY A 48 -13.17 -38.47 6.48
CA GLY A 48 -12.77 -39.23 7.68
C GLY A 48 -11.93 -40.48 7.40
N THR A 49 -11.87 -40.94 6.15
CA THR A 49 -11.13 -42.17 5.80
C THR A 49 -9.98 -41.93 4.81
N ILE A 50 -9.90 -40.74 4.21
CA ILE A 50 -8.95 -40.49 3.11
C ILE A 50 -7.49 -40.63 3.51
N ALA A 51 -7.14 -40.33 4.76
CA ALA A 51 -5.77 -40.47 5.26
C ALA A 51 -5.21 -41.89 5.17
N ALA A 52 -6.07 -42.91 5.17
CA ALA A 52 -5.69 -44.32 5.03
C ALA A 52 -5.64 -44.81 3.57
N ALA A 53 -5.99 -43.95 2.59
CA ALA A 53 -6.02 -44.31 1.18
C ALA A 53 -4.62 -44.31 0.56
N ASP A 54 -4.47 -44.96 -0.61
CA ASP A 54 -3.26 -44.84 -1.42
C ASP A 54 -3.04 -43.38 -1.90
N GLU A 55 -1.77 -42.98 -2.09
CA GLU A 55 -1.38 -41.61 -2.47
C GLU A 55 -2.14 -41.08 -3.69
N LYS A 56 -2.40 -41.94 -4.68
CA LYS A 56 -3.15 -41.58 -5.89
C LYS A 56 -4.59 -41.20 -5.56
N THR A 57 -5.22 -41.94 -4.65
CA THR A 57 -6.59 -41.68 -4.19
C THR A 57 -6.64 -40.43 -3.31
N GLN A 58 -5.63 -40.22 -2.46
CA GLN A 58 -5.49 -38.97 -1.68
C GLN A 58 -5.34 -37.75 -2.59
N ALA A 59 -4.44 -37.79 -3.57
CA ALA A 59 -4.24 -36.71 -4.54
C ALA A 59 -5.53 -36.42 -5.33
N GLN A 60 -6.24 -37.47 -5.79
CA GLN A 60 -7.52 -37.29 -6.47
C GLN A 60 -8.58 -36.65 -5.57
N TYR A 61 -8.68 -37.07 -4.31
CA TYR A 61 -9.60 -36.50 -3.34
C TYR A 61 -9.34 -35.01 -3.15
N TYR A 62 -8.10 -34.63 -2.82
CA TYR A 62 -7.76 -33.23 -2.54
C TYR A 62 -7.87 -32.37 -3.80
N PHE A 63 -7.57 -32.92 -4.97
CA PHE A 63 -7.76 -32.21 -6.24
C PHE A 63 -9.24 -31.90 -6.50
N THR A 64 -10.11 -32.91 -6.35
CA THR A 64 -11.55 -32.74 -6.51
C THR A 64 -12.13 -31.80 -5.45
N ARG A 65 -11.71 -31.94 -4.20
CA ARG A 65 -12.11 -31.05 -3.09
C ARG A 65 -11.69 -29.60 -3.36
N GLY A 66 -10.47 -29.38 -3.84
CA GLY A 66 -9.97 -28.05 -4.21
C GLY A 66 -10.84 -27.38 -5.28
N LYS A 67 -11.21 -28.13 -6.33
CA LYS A 67 -12.09 -27.63 -7.40
C LYS A 67 -13.50 -27.29 -6.90
N ILE A 68 -14.08 -28.13 -6.04
CA ILE A 68 -15.41 -27.89 -5.46
C ILE A 68 -15.40 -26.60 -4.64
N TYR A 69 -14.41 -26.43 -3.76
CA TYR A 69 -14.33 -25.22 -2.95
C TYR A 69 -13.93 -23.97 -3.76
N SER A 70 -13.18 -24.12 -4.86
CA SER A 70 -12.95 -23.00 -5.79
C SER A 70 -14.25 -22.54 -6.46
N ASP A 71 -15.12 -23.48 -6.86
CA ASP A 71 -16.43 -23.14 -7.44
C ASP A 71 -17.37 -22.49 -6.40
N LEU A 72 -17.37 -22.97 -5.16
CA LEU A 72 -18.11 -22.36 -4.06
C LEU A 72 -17.61 -20.93 -3.74
N ALA A 73 -16.28 -20.74 -3.71
CA ALA A 73 -15.68 -19.42 -3.49
C ALA A 73 -16.11 -18.42 -4.57
N LYS A 74 -16.09 -18.83 -5.85
CA LYS A 74 -16.60 -18.02 -6.97
C LYS A 74 -18.08 -17.66 -6.85
N LYS A 75 -18.86 -18.49 -6.16
CA LYS A 75 -20.29 -18.26 -5.87
C LYS A 75 -20.52 -17.44 -4.60
N GLY A 76 -19.46 -16.90 -3.98
CA GLY A 76 -19.53 -16.00 -2.83
C GLY A 76 -19.38 -16.67 -1.47
N ASP A 77 -19.05 -17.96 -1.40
CA ASP A 77 -18.70 -18.62 -0.14
C ASP A 77 -17.25 -18.27 0.24
N ASN A 78 -17.07 -17.18 1.00
CA ASN A 78 -15.74 -16.70 1.41
C ASN A 78 -14.94 -17.75 2.20
N ASP A 79 -15.62 -18.59 2.98
CA ASP A 79 -14.97 -19.65 3.78
C ASP A 79 -14.46 -20.81 2.91
N ALA A 80 -14.82 -20.83 1.62
CA ALA A 80 -14.38 -21.85 0.68
C ALA A 80 -12.97 -21.58 0.13
N PHE A 81 -12.50 -20.33 0.14
CA PHE A 81 -11.15 -20.01 -0.36
C PHE A 81 -10.06 -20.77 0.38
N GLU A 82 -10.08 -20.75 1.71
CA GLU A 82 -9.09 -21.45 2.55
C GLU A 82 -9.15 -22.97 2.34
N LYS A 83 -10.36 -23.53 2.27
CA LYS A 83 -10.55 -24.97 2.03
C LYS A 83 -10.03 -25.39 0.65
N SER A 84 -10.22 -24.53 -0.36
CA SER A 84 -9.70 -24.75 -1.71
C SER A 84 -8.17 -24.71 -1.71
N ALA A 85 -7.58 -23.64 -1.16
CA ALA A 85 -6.15 -23.42 -1.03
C ALA A 85 -5.44 -24.59 -0.33
N ASN A 86 -5.93 -24.98 0.84
CA ASN A 86 -5.37 -26.10 1.62
C ASN A 86 -5.46 -27.43 0.87
N SER A 87 -6.56 -27.66 0.14
CA SER A 87 -6.72 -28.87 -0.66
C SER A 87 -5.71 -28.91 -1.80
N PHE A 88 -5.53 -27.80 -2.54
CA PHE A 88 -4.53 -27.75 -3.62
C PHE A 88 -3.09 -27.87 -3.12
N LYS A 89 -2.72 -27.21 -2.01
CA LYS A 89 -1.41 -27.40 -1.37
C LYS A 89 -1.16 -28.88 -1.04
N LYS A 90 -2.18 -29.59 -0.54
CA LYS A 90 -2.06 -31.01 -0.22
C LYS A 90 -1.86 -31.89 -1.45
N VAL A 91 -2.44 -31.53 -2.60
CA VAL A 91 -2.15 -32.23 -3.87
C VAL A 91 -0.67 -32.13 -4.22
N ILE A 92 -0.09 -30.91 -4.18
CA ILE A 92 1.32 -30.70 -4.48
C ILE A 92 2.20 -31.49 -3.51
N GLU A 93 1.94 -31.41 -2.21
CA GLU A 93 2.69 -32.16 -1.18
C GLU A 93 2.68 -33.68 -1.43
N ILE A 94 1.52 -34.26 -1.74
CA ILE A 94 1.39 -35.71 -1.99
C ILE A 94 2.12 -36.12 -3.27
N GLU A 95 1.98 -35.34 -4.35
CA GLU A 95 2.58 -35.67 -5.64
C GLU A 95 4.10 -35.48 -5.67
N GLU A 96 4.61 -34.48 -4.96
CA GLU A 96 6.05 -34.28 -4.74
C GLU A 96 6.63 -35.43 -3.91
N ALA A 97 5.99 -35.82 -2.81
CA ALA A 97 6.46 -36.92 -1.97
C ALA A 97 6.44 -38.28 -2.69
N SER A 98 5.44 -38.52 -3.54
CA SER A 98 5.29 -39.78 -4.28
C SER A 98 6.07 -39.85 -5.60
N GLY A 99 6.57 -38.71 -6.10
CA GLY A 99 7.21 -38.57 -7.41
C GLY A 99 6.25 -38.75 -8.61
N LYS A 100 4.93 -38.77 -8.38
CA LYS A 100 3.90 -39.00 -9.41
C LYS A 100 3.06 -37.75 -9.62
N GLN A 101 3.40 -36.98 -10.65
CA GLN A 101 2.70 -35.73 -10.98
C GLN A 101 1.53 -35.95 -11.94
N LYS A 102 0.36 -36.32 -11.41
CA LYS A 102 -0.86 -36.48 -12.23
C LYS A 102 -1.69 -35.19 -12.27
N TYR A 103 -1.79 -34.48 -11.14
CA TYR A 103 -2.68 -33.35 -10.94
C TYR A 103 -1.94 -32.01 -10.79
N SER A 104 -0.64 -32.03 -10.47
CA SER A 104 0.17 -30.85 -10.17
C SER A 104 0.04 -29.71 -11.18
N SER A 105 0.10 -30.01 -12.48
CA SER A 105 -0.02 -28.97 -13.52
C SER A 105 -1.40 -28.31 -13.53
N GLU A 106 -2.47 -29.09 -13.37
CA GLU A 106 -3.84 -28.55 -13.34
C GLU A 106 -4.07 -27.81 -12.00
N THR A 107 -3.58 -28.36 -10.89
CA THR A 107 -3.58 -27.72 -9.57
C THR A 107 -2.95 -26.32 -9.60
N ASN A 108 -1.80 -26.17 -10.25
CA ASN A 108 -1.13 -24.86 -10.37
C ASN A 108 -1.98 -23.85 -11.16
N GLN A 109 -2.72 -24.28 -12.19
CA GLN A 109 -3.65 -23.42 -12.92
C GLN A 109 -4.83 -22.99 -12.04
N TYR A 110 -5.40 -23.92 -11.26
CA TYR A 110 -6.46 -23.57 -10.30
C TYR A 110 -5.96 -22.66 -9.18
N MET A 111 -4.74 -22.86 -8.67
CA MET A 111 -4.14 -21.98 -7.67
C MET A 111 -3.93 -20.56 -8.20
N ALA A 112 -3.48 -20.41 -9.45
CA ALA A 112 -3.36 -19.11 -10.09
C ALA A 112 -4.73 -18.43 -10.25
N ALA A 113 -5.75 -19.16 -10.70
CA ALA A 113 -7.12 -18.64 -10.80
C ALA A 113 -7.70 -18.25 -9.42
N LEU A 114 -7.50 -19.10 -8.40
CA LEU A 114 -7.95 -18.84 -7.03
C LEU A 114 -7.26 -17.60 -6.43
N THR A 115 -5.98 -17.39 -6.75
CA THR A 115 -5.22 -16.20 -6.35
C THR A 115 -5.84 -14.93 -6.96
N ALA A 116 -6.18 -14.95 -8.25
CA ALA A 116 -6.86 -13.82 -8.89
C ALA A 116 -8.24 -13.55 -8.27
N ASP A 117 -9.03 -14.60 -8.00
CA ASP A 117 -10.34 -14.47 -7.35
C ASP A 117 -10.21 -13.89 -5.93
N LEU A 118 -9.19 -14.32 -5.17
CA LEU A 118 -8.89 -13.79 -3.84
C LEU A 118 -8.55 -12.31 -3.85
N VAL A 119 -7.67 -11.89 -4.77
CA VAL A 119 -7.27 -10.48 -4.91
C VAL A 119 -8.49 -9.63 -5.26
N ASN A 120 -9.32 -10.05 -6.21
CA ASN A 120 -10.55 -9.35 -6.56
C ASN A 120 -11.51 -9.24 -5.38
N SER A 121 -11.67 -10.33 -4.62
CA SER A 121 -12.49 -10.32 -3.40
C SER A 121 -11.90 -9.39 -2.35
N ALA A 122 -10.59 -9.37 -2.15
CA ALA A 122 -9.94 -8.49 -1.18
C ALA A 122 -10.07 -7.01 -1.55
N VAL A 123 -10.00 -6.67 -2.83
CA VAL A 123 -10.26 -5.30 -3.33
C VAL A 123 -11.70 -4.89 -3.03
N SER A 124 -12.67 -5.78 -3.27
CA SER A 124 -14.07 -5.55 -2.91
C SER A 124 -14.24 -5.35 -1.40
N ASP A 125 -13.60 -6.19 -0.59
CA ASP A 125 -13.66 -6.09 0.87
C ASP A 125 -13.05 -4.77 1.39
N ASN A 126 -11.88 -4.37 0.88
CA ASN A 126 -11.28 -3.07 1.18
C ASN A 126 -12.23 -1.91 0.83
N SER A 127 -12.85 -1.96 -0.36
CA SER A 127 -13.81 -0.93 -0.81
C SER A 127 -15.06 -0.86 0.07
N ASN A 128 -15.39 -1.97 0.74
CA ASN A 128 -16.50 -2.07 1.69
C ASN A 128 -16.05 -1.91 3.16
N ASN A 129 -14.83 -1.42 3.41
CA ASN A 129 -14.22 -1.26 4.74
C ASN A 129 -14.10 -2.55 5.56
N LYS A 130 -14.15 -3.72 4.91
CA LYS A 130 -13.91 -5.05 5.50
C LYS A 130 -12.42 -5.38 5.47
N PHE A 131 -11.66 -4.56 6.19
CA PHE A 131 -10.21 -4.52 6.10
C PHE A 131 -9.54 -5.81 6.60
N LYS A 132 -10.11 -6.45 7.62
CA LYS A 132 -9.60 -7.73 8.15
C LYS A 132 -9.68 -8.83 7.09
N GLU A 133 -10.87 -8.97 6.51
CA GLU A 133 -11.17 -9.99 5.51
C GLU A 133 -10.36 -9.77 4.24
N ALA A 134 -10.12 -8.52 3.86
CA ALA A 134 -9.22 -8.18 2.76
C ALA A 134 -7.78 -8.59 3.07
N ALA A 135 -7.28 -8.28 4.27
CA ALA A 135 -5.93 -8.62 4.70
C ALA A 135 -5.70 -10.14 4.71
N GLU A 136 -6.63 -10.92 5.27
CA GLU A 136 -6.56 -12.38 5.31
C GLU A 136 -6.55 -12.99 3.89
N LYS A 137 -7.36 -12.47 2.97
CA LYS A 137 -7.41 -12.92 1.57
C LYS A 137 -6.13 -12.58 0.79
N LEU A 138 -5.56 -11.38 1.01
CA LEU A 138 -4.28 -10.98 0.43
C LEU A 138 -3.12 -11.82 0.98
N TYR A 139 -3.11 -12.08 2.29
CA TYR A 139 -2.13 -12.98 2.89
C TYR A 139 -2.25 -14.38 2.33
N MET A 140 -3.46 -14.91 2.17
CA MET A 140 -3.67 -16.22 1.55
C MET A 140 -3.19 -16.24 0.09
N SER A 141 -3.41 -15.17 -0.67
CA SER A 141 -2.88 -15.00 -2.05
C SER A 141 -1.36 -15.09 -2.08
N TYR A 142 -0.68 -14.42 -1.14
CA TYR A 142 0.77 -14.56 -0.94
C TYR A 142 1.16 -16.02 -0.66
N THR A 143 0.46 -16.73 0.23
CA THR A 143 0.80 -18.13 0.53
C THR A 143 0.56 -19.10 -0.64
N LEU A 144 -0.31 -18.76 -1.59
CA LEU A 144 -0.58 -19.54 -2.80
C LEU A 144 0.43 -19.24 -3.92
N SER A 145 0.88 -17.98 -4.00
CA SER A 145 1.87 -17.52 -4.96
C SER A 145 3.00 -16.75 -4.24
N PRO A 146 3.89 -17.44 -3.51
CA PRO A 146 4.91 -16.79 -2.68
C PRO A 146 5.98 -16.05 -3.50
N LYS A 147 6.00 -16.23 -4.82
CA LYS A 147 6.84 -15.46 -5.74
C LYS A 147 6.41 -14.00 -5.83
N ASP A 148 5.12 -13.73 -5.67
CA ASP A 148 4.60 -12.37 -5.65
C ASP A 148 4.43 -11.93 -4.20
N THR A 149 5.50 -11.33 -3.66
CA THR A 149 5.54 -10.79 -2.31
C THR A 149 4.71 -9.52 -2.15
N SER A 150 4.22 -8.91 -3.23
CA SER A 150 3.43 -7.68 -3.16
C SER A 150 2.10 -7.89 -2.42
N TYR A 151 1.50 -9.08 -2.53
CA TYR A 151 0.28 -9.43 -1.79
C TYR A 151 0.46 -9.35 -0.27
N LEU A 152 1.63 -9.74 0.25
CA LEU A 152 1.92 -9.64 1.67
C LEU A 152 2.05 -8.17 2.11
N TYR A 153 2.61 -7.31 1.27
CA TYR A 153 2.65 -5.86 1.51
C TYR A 153 1.24 -5.26 1.54
N TYR A 154 0.39 -5.61 0.57
CA TYR A 154 -1.00 -5.14 0.58
C TYR A 154 -1.81 -5.73 1.75
N ALA A 155 -1.54 -6.96 2.18
CA ALA A 155 -2.16 -7.55 3.37
C ALA A 155 -1.82 -6.75 4.63
N ALA A 156 -0.55 -6.36 4.79
CA ALA A 156 -0.10 -5.51 5.90
C ALA A 156 -0.82 -4.14 5.87
N GLY A 157 -0.92 -3.51 4.69
CA GLY A 157 -1.64 -2.24 4.51
C GLY A 157 -3.12 -2.34 4.86
N SER A 158 -3.83 -3.38 4.38
CA SER A 158 -5.22 -3.64 4.75
C SER A 158 -5.38 -3.84 6.26
N ALA A 159 -4.49 -4.60 6.90
CA ALA A 159 -4.52 -4.80 8.34
C ALA A 159 -4.37 -3.48 9.12
N VAL A 160 -3.47 -2.59 8.68
CA VAL A 160 -3.32 -1.24 9.25
C VAL A 160 -4.60 -0.42 9.10
N ASN A 161 -5.21 -0.40 7.91
CA ASN A 161 -6.45 0.35 7.67
C ASN A 161 -7.61 -0.13 8.54
N GLY A 162 -7.63 -1.42 8.91
CA GLY A 162 -8.59 -2.00 9.85
C GLY A 162 -8.25 -1.82 11.32
N GLY A 163 -7.11 -1.19 11.67
CA GLY A 163 -6.62 -1.09 13.04
C GLY A 163 -6.17 -2.44 13.64
N HIS A 164 -5.93 -3.45 12.79
CA HIS A 164 -5.47 -4.78 13.21
C HIS A 164 -3.95 -4.82 13.33
N TYR A 165 -3.43 -4.04 14.27
CA TYR A 165 -2.01 -3.74 14.43
C TYR A 165 -1.11 -4.96 14.65
N GLU A 166 -1.50 -5.93 15.48
CA GLU A 166 -0.69 -7.14 15.65
C GLU A 166 -0.61 -7.99 14.38
N MET A 167 -1.71 -8.07 13.61
CA MET A 167 -1.73 -8.76 12.32
C MET A 167 -0.86 -8.04 11.29
N ALA A 168 -0.92 -6.71 11.27
CA ALA A 168 -0.04 -5.90 10.42
C ALA A 168 1.44 -6.11 10.77
N LEU A 169 1.80 -6.16 12.05
CA LEU A 169 3.17 -6.43 12.50
C LEU A 169 3.65 -7.81 12.06
N ASP A 170 2.83 -8.86 12.19
CA ASP A 170 3.19 -10.20 11.69
C ASP A 170 3.49 -10.16 10.19
N TYR A 171 2.68 -9.46 9.40
CA TYR A 171 2.90 -9.34 7.96
C TYR A 171 4.14 -8.50 7.60
N TYR A 172 4.39 -7.38 8.28
CA TYR A 172 5.60 -6.58 8.07
C TYR A 172 6.88 -7.33 8.46
N ASN A 173 6.86 -8.09 9.56
CA ASN A 173 7.99 -8.93 9.94
C ASN A 173 8.27 -9.99 8.86
N LYS A 174 7.23 -10.64 8.32
CA LYS A 174 7.40 -11.58 7.20
C LYS A 174 7.97 -10.91 5.94
N LEU A 175 7.58 -9.66 5.63
CA LEU A 175 8.16 -8.91 4.51
C LEU A 175 9.65 -8.67 4.70
N GLN A 176 10.06 -8.34 5.91
CA GLN A 176 11.46 -8.16 6.27
C GLN A 176 12.24 -9.49 6.17
N GLU A 177 11.66 -10.60 6.65
CA GLU A 177 12.26 -11.94 6.57
C GLU A 177 12.51 -12.40 5.13
N VAL A 178 11.57 -12.14 4.22
CA VAL A 178 11.73 -12.48 2.80
C VAL A 178 12.53 -11.44 2.00
N GLY A 179 13.01 -10.38 2.67
CA GLY A 179 13.81 -9.33 2.04
C GLY A 179 13.05 -8.50 1.01
N TYR A 180 11.73 -8.38 1.16
CA TYR A 180 10.91 -7.58 0.26
C TYR A 180 11.32 -6.11 0.35
N ASP A 181 11.71 -5.54 -0.80
CA ASP A 181 12.06 -4.13 -0.91
C ASP A 181 11.03 -3.31 -1.69
N GLY A 182 10.03 -3.96 -2.29
CA GLY A 182 8.99 -3.29 -3.09
C GLY A 182 9.51 -2.49 -4.29
N SER A 183 10.80 -2.58 -4.62
CA SER A 183 11.36 -1.96 -5.80
C SER A 183 10.92 -2.73 -7.03
N GLY A 184 10.68 -2.01 -8.10
CA GLY A 184 10.18 -2.54 -9.35
C GLY A 184 10.67 -1.70 -10.52
N VAL A 185 10.24 -2.11 -11.70
CA VAL A 185 10.44 -1.32 -12.92
C VAL A 185 9.09 -1.10 -13.54
N VAL A 186 8.77 0.17 -13.70
CA VAL A 186 7.61 0.63 -14.44
C VAL A 186 8.07 0.93 -15.85
N TYR A 187 7.36 0.38 -16.84
CA TYR A 187 7.69 0.57 -18.24
C TYR A 187 6.79 1.64 -18.85
N LYS A 188 7.39 2.73 -19.30
CA LYS A 188 6.71 3.86 -19.91
C LYS A 188 7.10 4.00 -21.38
N ALA A 189 6.22 4.58 -22.19
CA ALA A 189 6.54 5.06 -23.53
C ALA A 189 5.64 6.24 -23.92
N THR A 190 6.11 7.10 -24.81
CA THR A 190 5.35 8.22 -25.35
C THR A 190 4.50 7.78 -26.54
N ASN A 191 3.19 7.92 -26.45
CA ASN A 191 2.27 7.69 -27.55
C ASN A 191 2.59 8.67 -28.70
N ALA A 192 2.86 8.15 -29.90
CA ALA A 192 3.30 8.95 -31.03
C ALA A 192 2.21 9.89 -31.57
N ALA A 193 0.93 9.59 -31.32
CA ALA A 193 -0.20 10.39 -31.78
C ALA A 193 -0.57 11.50 -30.79
N SER A 194 -0.64 11.20 -29.49
CA SER A 194 -1.02 12.18 -28.46
C SER A 194 0.17 12.93 -27.86
N GLY A 195 1.38 12.36 -27.91
CA GLY A 195 2.54 12.87 -27.19
C GLY A 195 2.52 12.57 -25.68
N GLU A 196 1.54 11.83 -25.19
CA GLU A 196 1.41 11.49 -23.77
C GLU A 196 2.33 10.32 -23.38
N VAL A 197 2.85 10.35 -22.16
CA VAL A 197 3.62 9.24 -21.58
C VAL A 197 2.65 8.28 -20.90
N GLU A 198 2.66 7.01 -21.34
CA GLU A 198 1.77 5.97 -20.83
C GLU A 198 2.59 4.82 -20.20
N GLU A 199 2.09 4.27 -19.09
CA GLU A 199 2.61 3.03 -18.48
C GLU A 199 1.95 1.79 -19.11
N MET A 200 2.73 0.72 -19.31
CA MET A 200 2.22 -0.56 -19.79
C MET A 200 3.16 -1.72 -19.45
N ASP A 201 2.76 -2.97 -19.72
CA ASP A 201 3.65 -4.13 -19.59
C ASP A 201 4.86 -4.00 -20.53
N LYS A 202 6.02 -4.53 -20.11
CA LYS A 202 7.26 -4.44 -20.90
C LYS A 202 7.12 -5.00 -22.31
N VAL A 203 6.50 -6.16 -22.46
CA VAL A 203 6.36 -6.83 -23.76
C VAL A 203 5.43 -6.02 -24.66
N GLN A 204 4.34 -5.51 -24.09
CA GLN A 204 3.43 -4.61 -24.80
C GLN A 204 4.15 -3.33 -25.23
N ARG A 205 4.89 -2.68 -24.32
CA ARG A 205 5.69 -1.48 -24.58
C ARG A 205 6.66 -1.70 -25.73
N ASP A 206 7.46 -2.77 -25.65
CA ASP A 206 8.47 -3.10 -26.65
C ASP A 206 7.83 -3.39 -28.02
N LEU A 207 6.67 -4.05 -28.06
CA LEU A 207 5.91 -4.30 -29.30
C LEU A 207 5.35 -3.02 -29.91
N MET A 208 4.76 -2.15 -29.09
CA MET A 208 4.15 -0.89 -29.52
C MET A 208 5.19 0.12 -30.02
N VAL A 209 6.35 0.18 -29.37
CA VAL A 209 7.51 0.94 -29.85
C VAL A 209 7.99 0.39 -31.19
N LYS A 210 8.07 -0.93 -31.34
CA LYS A 210 8.46 -1.57 -32.59
C LYS A 210 7.47 -1.31 -33.74
N SER A 211 6.17 -1.19 -33.46
CA SER A 211 5.17 -0.80 -34.47
C SER A 211 5.19 0.69 -34.82
N GLY A 212 5.92 1.53 -34.08
CA GLY A 212 5.99 2.98 -34.30
C GLY A 212 4.79 3.76 -33.77
N THR A 213 3.88 3.11 -33.05
CA THR A 213 2.74 3.76 -32.38
C THR A 213 3.16 4.46 -31.10
N TYR A 214 4.31 4.06 -30.52
CA TYR A 214 4.92 4.69 -29.36
C TYR A 214 6.41 4.95 -29.61
N THR A 215 6.98 5.90 -28.86
CA THR A 215 8.36 6.35 -28.92
C THR A 215 8.92 6.52 -27.51
N ASN A 216 10.22 6.80 -27.36
CA ASN A 216 10.86 7.09 -26.07
C ASN A 216 10.56 6.08 -24.95
N PRO A 217 10.94 4.79 -25.12
CA PRO A 217 10.79 3.82 -24.04
C PRO A 217 11.61 4.24 -22.82
N VAL A 218 10.98 4.28 -21.65
CA VAL A 218 11.62 4.55 -20.36
C VAL A 218 11.38 3.36 -19.44
N ASP A 219 12.46 2.86 -18.84
CA ASP A 219 12.42 1.89 -17.75
C ASP A 219 12.66 2.66 -16.46
N GLU A 220 11.57 2.95 -15.73
CA GLU A 220 11.62 3.75 -14.52
C GLU A 220 11.70 2.83 -13.30
N LYS A 221 12.81 2.90 -12.57
CA LYS A 221 12.95 2.18 -11.31
C LYS A 221 12.08 2.86 -10.25
N THR A 222 11.24 2.09 -9.57
CA THR A 222 10.48 2.61 -8.44
C THR A 222 11.35 2.59 -7.18
N PRO A 223 11.20 3.59 -6.28
CA PRO A 223 11.90 3.60 -5.01
C PRO A 223 11.62 2.34 -4.17
N SER A 224 12.58 2.01 -3.31
CA SER A 224 12.42 0.98 -2.29
C SER A 224 11.35 1.37 -1.27
N LYS A 225 10.52 0.40 -0.87
CA LYS A 225 9.53 0.49 0.20
C LYS A 225 10.10 0.11 1.57
N LYS A 226 11.39 -0.19 1.71
CA LYS A 226 11.99 -0.58 3.00
C LYS A 226 11.79 0.48 4.09
N ALA A 227 12.08 1.74 3.79
CA ALA A 227 11.87 2.83 4.74
C ALA A 227 10.40 2.98 5.14
N GLU A 228 9.48 2.81 4.19
CA GLU A 228 8.04 2.84 4.44
C GLU A 228 7.59 1.68 5.35
N ILE A 229 8.09 0.46 5.11
CA ILE A 229 7.81 -0.71 5.94
C ILE A 229 8.28 -0.46 7.37
N VAL A 230 9.51 0.03 7.55
CA VAL A 230 10.06 0.35 8.87
C VAL A 230 9.24 1.45 9.55
N LYS A 231 8.87 2.50 8.80
CA LYS A 231 8.00 3.58 9.30
C LYS A 231 6.66 3.02 9.78
N ASN A 232 5.99 2.20 8.98
CA ASN A 232 4.69 1.64 9.32
C ASN A 232 4.80 0.71 10.54
N THR A 233 5.84 -0.14 10.61
CA THR A 233 6.14 -0.96 11.79
C THR A 233 6.33 -0.11 13.05
N ALA A 234 7.13 0.96 12.97
CA ALA A 234 7.37 1.85 14.10
C ALA A 234 6.09 2.60 14.53
N LEU A 235 5.29 3.08 13.58
CA LEU A 235 3.99 3.70 13.88
C LEU A 235 3.06 2.72 14.58
N ILE A 236 3.01 1.47 14.13
CA ILE A 236 2.22 0.44 14.81
C ILE A 236 2.72 0.21 16.24
N TYR A 237 4.03 0.13 16.46
CA TYR A 237 4.57 0.02 17.81
C TYR A 237 4.16 1.18 18.71
N THR A 238 4.22 2.42 18.23
CA THR A 238 3.73 3.59 18.99
C THR A 238 2.23 3.51 19.27
N GLN A 239 1.40 3.06 18.31
CA GLN A 239 -0.03 2.84 18.55
C GLN A 239 -0.30 1.78 19.62
N LEU A 240 0.58 0.80 19.76
CA LEU A 240 0.54 -0.23 20.81
C LEU A 240 1.20 0.21 22.12
N GLY A 241 1.67 1.46 22.22
CA GLY A 241 2.39 1.98 23.40
C GLY A 241 3.79 1.39 23.59
N GLN A 242 4.39 0.84 22.53
CA GLN A 242 5.69 0.17 22.53
C GLN A 242 6.78 1.06 21.90
N ASP A 243 6.91 2.29 22.38
CA ASP A 243 7.80 3.31 21.81
C ASP A 243 9.27 2.90 21.75
N GLU A 244 9.75 2.10 22.70
CA GLU A 244 11.12 1.54 22.67
C GLU A 244 11.33 0.66 21.43
N LYS A 245 10.36 -0.19 21.07
CA LYS A 245 10.44 -1.04 19.88
C LYS A 245 10.35 -0.23 18.59
N ALA A 246 9.60 0.87 18.60
CA ALA A 246 9.55 1.79 17.47
C ALA A 246 10.95 2.38 17.18
N LEU A 247 11.68 2.78 18.22
CA LEU A 247 13.06 3.25 18.11
C LEU A 247 14.02 2.13 17.67
N GLU A 248 13.91 0.94 18.25
CA GLU A 248 14.72 -0.23 17.85
C GLU A 248 14.54 -0.57 16.37
N ALA A 249 13.32 -0.48 15.84
CA ALA A 249 13.03 -0.72 14.43
C ALA A 249 13.78 0.26 13.50
N TYR A 250 13.78 1.56 13.82
CA TYR A 250 14.54 2.55 13.04
C TYR A 250 16.05 2.33 13.19
N GLN A 251 16.55 2.06 14.39
CA GLN A 251 17.98 1.84 14.63
C GLN A 251 18.48 0.59 13.88
N ALA A 252 17.71 -0.49 13.89
CA ALA A 252 18.03 -1.71 13.14
C ALA A 252 18.03 -1.45 11.63
N ALA A 253 17.06 -0.70 11.12
CA ALA A 253 16.98 -0.33 9.72
C ALA A 253 18.17 0.55 9.29
N ARG A 254 18.48 1.59 10.06
CA ARG A 254 19.62 2.50 9.80
C ARG A 254 20.97 1.82 9.90
N LYS A 255 21.10 0.76 10.71
CA LYS A 255 22.32 -0.04 10.74
C LYS A 255 22.54 -0.79 9.42
N ASN A 256 21.46 -1.21 8.77
CA ASN A 256 21.52 -1.92 7.48
C ASN A 256 21.59 -0.95 6.29
N ASP A 257 20.99 0.24 6.42
CA ASP A 257 20.95 1.28 5.39
C ASP A 257 21.21 2.67 6.00
N PRO A 258 22.49 2.98 6.33
CA PRO A 258 22.83 4.21 7.06
C PRO A 258 22.68 5.49 6.23
N GLU A 259 22.60 5.36 4.91
CA GLU A 259 22.50 6.48 3.96
C GLU A 259 21.06 6.74 3.51
N ASP A 260 20.09 5.87 3.85
CA ASP A 260 18.68 6.11 3.57
C ASP A 260 18.14 7.23 4.46
N VAL A 261 18.10 8.44 3.88
CA VAL A 261 17.66 9.65 4.55
C VAL A 261 16.21 9.54 5.04
N ASN A 262 15.35 8.75 4.37
CA ASN A 262 13.97 8.59 4.81
C ASN A 262 13.88 7.89 6.17
N LEU A 263 14.79 6.96 6.48
CA LEU A 263 14.85 6.35 7.81
C LEU A 263 15.16 7.39 8.89
N ILE A 264 16.07 8.32 8.60
CA ILE A 264 16.46 9.40 9.53
C ILE A 264 15.30 10.38 9.74
N LEU A 265 14.63 10.78 8.68
CA LEU A 265 13.47 11.69 8.76
C LEU A 265 12.33 11.07 9.57
N ASN A 266 12.05 9.78 9.34
CA ASN A 266 10.99 9.08 10.05
C ASN A 266 11.33 8.84 11.54
N GLU A 267 12.60 8.54 11.87
CA GLU A 267 13.06 8.47 13.27
C GLU A 267 12.99 9.83 13.97
N ALA A 268 13.36 10.91 13.28
CA ALA A 268 13.27 12.26 13.81
C ALA A 268 11.82 12.61 14.15
N ASN A 269 10.88 12.31 13.25
CA ASN A 269 9.45 12.55 13.49
C ASN A 269 8.94 11.77 14.73
N LEU A 270 9.43 10.56 14.95
CA LEU A 270 9.11 9.81 16.18
C LEU A 270 9.61 10.54 17.44
N TYR A 271 10.86 11.03 17.44
CA TYR A 271 11.38 11.82 18.56
C TYR A 271 10.60 13.11 18.79
N PHE A 272 10.13 13.76 17.72
CA PHE A 272 9.27 14.94 17.85
C PHE A 272 7.94 14.59 18.56
N ASN A 273 7.28 13.50 18.15
CA ASN A 273 6.03 13.05 18.77
C ASN A 273 6.20 12.68 20.24
N GLN A 274 7.41 12.22 20.63
CA GLN A 274 7.79 11.98 22.03
C GLN A 274 8.17 13.26 22.80
N GLY A 275 8.17 14.44 22.15
CA GLY A 275 8.57 15.72 22.72
C GLY A 275 10.08 15.96 22.79
N ASN A 276 10.91 15.07 22.24
CA ASN A 276 12.37 15.19 22.24
C ASN A 276 12.86 16.06 21.08
N LYS A 277 12.70 17.37 21.23
CA LYS A 277 13.07 18.37 20.22
C LYS A 277 14.57 18.40 19.89
N ASP A 278 15.43 18.06 20.85
CA ASP A 278 16.88 18.06 20.65
C ASP A 278 17.29 16.95 19.69
N LYS A 279 16.79 15.72 19.91
CA LYS A 279 17.05 14.60 18.98
C LYS A 279 16.43 14.80 17.62
N PHE A 280 15.24 15.39 17.56
CA PHE A 280 14.63 15.77 16.28
C PHE A 280 15.57 16.70 15.47
N LYS A 281 16.06 17.79 16.07
CA LYS A 281 16.97 18.73 15.39
C LYS A 281 18.29 18.09 14.98
N GLU A 282 18.85 17.24 15.84
CA GLU A 282 20.08 16.49 15.54
C GLU A 282 19.91 15.61 14.29
N LEU A 283 18.81 14.86 14.21
CA LEU A 283 18.53 13.97 13.07
C LEU A 283 18.18 14.73 11.80
N MET A 284 17.46 15.85 11.88
CA MET A 284 17.22 16.73 10.73
C MET A 284 18.55 17.26 10.15
N ALA A 285 19.48 17.69 11.02
CA ALA A 285 20.80 18.14 10.59
C ALA A 285 21.62 16.99 9.95
N GLN A 286 21.54 15.78 10.50
CA GLN A 286 22.16 14.60 9.89
C GLN A 286 21.59 14.29 8.51
N ALA A 287 20.26 14.33 8.36
CA ALA A 287 19.58 14.10 7.09
C ALA A 287 20.06 15.10 6.03
N ILE A 288 20.06 16.40 6.35
CA ILE A 288 20.55 17.47 5.47
C ILE A 288 22.02 17.28 5.11
N ALA A 289 22.86 16.86 6.05
CA ALA A 289 24.28 16.64 5.80
C ALA A 289 24.55 15.47 4.83
N LEU A 290 23.68 14.46 4.79
CA LEU A 290 23.83 13.31 3.89
C LEU A 290 23.46 13.62 2.45
N ALA A 291 22.45 14.46 2.22
CA ALA A 291 22.00 14.82 0.88
C ALA A 291 21.70 16.32 0.75
N PRO A 292 22.73 17.19 0.89
CA PRO A 292 22.55 18.65 0.96
C PRO A 292 21.97 19.27 -0.31
N ASP A 293 22.14 18.62 -1.45
CA ASP A 293 21.67 19.08 -2.76
C ASP A 293 20.42 18.33 -3.24
N ASN A 294 19.77 17.54 -2.37
CA ASN A 294 18.53 16.84 -2.70
C ASN A 294 17.31 17.75 -2.44
N PRO A 295 16.62 18.26 -3.47
CA PRO A 295 15.44 19.11 -3.29
C PRO A 295 14.30 18.40 -2.56
N ASP A 296 14.08 17.10 -2.79
CA ASP A 296 13.03 16.31 -2.13
C ASP A 296 13.27 16.19 -0.63
N LEU A 297 14.54 16.09 -0.23
CA LEU A 297 14.90 16.09 1.19
C LEU A 297 14.50 17.40 1.85
N HIS A 298 14.92 18.54 1.28
CA HIS A 298 14.58 19.85 1.84
C HIS A 298 13.07 20.09 1.86
N TYR A 299 12.36 19.62 0.83
CA TYR A 299 10.90 19.63 0.83
C TYR A 299 10.33 18.80 1.99
N ASN A 300 10.78 17.56 2.18
CA ASN A 300 10.30 16.68 3.25
C ASN A 300 10.61 17.23 4.65
N VAL A 301 11.80 17.81 4.87
CA VAL A 301 12.15 18.52 6.13
C VAL A 301 11.21 19.70 6.36
N GLY A 302 10.87 20.43 5.29
CA GLY A 302 9.89 21.52 5.34
C GLY A 302 8.50 21.05 5.72
N VAL A 303 8.03 19.93 5.14
CA VAL A 303 6.74 19.31 5.49
C VAL A 303 6.70 18.90 6.95
N ILE A 304 7.73 18.20 7.41
CA ILE A 304 7.84 17.77 8.81
C ILE A 304 7.85 18.99 9.74
N SER A 305 8.59 20.05 9.40
CA SER A 305 8.62 21.27 10.21
C SER A 305 7.27 22.01 10.21
N MET A 306 6.53 21.97 9.10
CA MET A 306 5.19 22.56 8.99
C MET A 306 4.14 21.80 9.81
N GLU A 307 4.20 20.46 9.86
CA GLU A 307 3.35 19.63 10.72
C GLU A 307 3.56 19.91 12.22
N GLN A 308 4.67 20.56 12.56
CA GLN A 308 5.06 20.95 13.92
C GLN A 308 4.77 22.43 14.23
N ASP A 309 4.05 23.12 13.34
CA ASP A 309 3.80 24.57 13.38
C ASP A 309 5.08 25.44 13.44
N ASN A 310 6.21 24.89 13.01
CA ASN A 310 7.48 25.61 12.92
C ASN A 310 7.65 26.25 11.54
N TYR A 311 6.87 27.31 11.30
CA TYR A 311 6.78 27.94 9.98
C TYR A 311 8.12 28.50 9.48
N GLU A 312 9.00 28.99 10.37
CA GLU A 312 10.30 29.54 9.97
C GLU A 312 11.25 28.46 9.44
N ASP A 313 11.42 27.34 10.16
CA ASP A 313 12.27 26.23 9.70
C ASP A 313 11.68 25.58 8.43
N ALA A 314 10.35 25.51 8.33
CA ALA A 314 9.66 25.06 7.13
C ALA A 314 9.97 25.97 5.93
N ARG A 315 9.88 27.29 6.10
CA ARG A 315 10.20 28.29 5.04
C ARG A 315 11.65 28.17 4.58
N VAL A 316 12.60 28.02 5.49
CA VAL A 316 14.02 27.84 5.15
C VAL A 316 14.19 26.61 4.25
N SER A 317 13.57 25.49 4.65
CA SER A 317 13.69 24.22 3.93
C SER A 317 13.01 24.28 2.56
N TYR A 318 11.78 24.81 2.46
CA TYR A 318 11.11 24.97 1.17
C TYR A 318 11.84 25.93 0.23
N LYS A 319 12.38 27.04 0.73
CA LYS A 319 13.20 27.95 -0.08
C LYS A 319 14.44 27.25 -0.62
N LYS A 320 15.07 26.38 0.16
CA LYS A 320 16.22 25.60 -0.30
C LYS A 320 15.82 24.57 -1.36
N ALA A 321 14.67 23.90 -1.19
CA ALA A 321 14.13 23.00 -2.22
C ALA A 321 13.88 23.73 -3.55
N ILE A 322 13.32 24.94 -3.49
CA ILE A 322 13.07 25.81 -4.66
C ILE A 322 14.38 26.29 -5.31
N GLU A 323 15.40 26.62 -4.50
CA GLU A 323 16.72 27.01 -5.01
C GLU A 323 17.38 25.86 -5.80
N LEU A 324 17.24 24.63 -5.32
CA LEU A 324 17.78 23.43 -5.94
C LEU A 324 16.96 22.97 -7.17
N ASP A 325 15.63 23.10 -7.09
CA ASP A 325 14.72 22.85 -8.21
C ASP A 325 13.66 23.97 -8.34
N PRO A 326 13.90 24.97 -9.22
CA PRO A 326 12.96 26.05 -9.47
C PRO A 326 11.62 25.63 -10.10
N LYS A 327 11.47 24.37 -10.51
CA LYS A 327 10.21 23.81 -11.03
C LYS A 327 9.43 23.02 -9.97
N TYR A 328 9.94 22.93 -8.74
CA TYR A 328 9.32 22.17 -7.65
C TYR A 328 8.03 22.82 -7.17
N THR A 329 6.93 22.57 -7.88
CA THR A 329 5.64 23.20 -7.64
C THR A 329 5.12 22.97 -6.21
N ASN A 330 5.26 21.76 -5.66
CA ASN A 330 4.79 21.48 -4.29
C ASN A 330 5.54 22.29 -3.23
N ALA A 331 6.84 22.57 -3.42
CA ALA A 331 7.61 23.40 -2.49
C ALA A 331 7.11 24.85 -2.49
N TYR A 332 6.74 25.41 -3.65
CA TYR A 332 6.11 26.73 -3.74
C TYR A 332 4.74 26.76 -3.07
N LEU A 333 3.88 25.77 -3.34
CA LEU A 333 2.54 25.66 -2.73
C LEU A 333 2.65 25.58 -1.20
N ASN A 334 3.52 24.74 -0.66
CA ASN A 334 3.68 24.61 0.78
C ASN A 334 4.35 25.82 1.41
N LEU A 335 5.34 26.45 0.74
CA LEU A 335 5.91 27.71 1.21
C LEU A 335 4.85 28.79 1.32
N SER A 336 3.99 28.95 0.32
CA SER A 336 2.84 29.86 0.37
C SER A 336 1.89 29.53 1.52
N THR A 337 1.56 28.24 1.70
CA THR A 337 0.74 27.74 2.80
C THR A 337 1.32 28.11 4.17
N THR A 338 2.65 28.12 4.36
CA THR A 338 3.24 28.57 5.63
C THR A 338 2.89 30.02 5.97
N TYR A 339 2.80 30.90 4.97
CA TYR A 339 2.42 32.29 5.17
C TYR A 339 0.91 32.44 5.42
N VAL A 340 0.10 31.69 4.67
CA VAL A 340 -1.36 31.70 4.84
C VAL A 340 -1.78 31.15 6.20
N ASN A 341 -1.19 30.02 6.65
CA ASN A 341 -1.50 29.44 7.95
C ASN A 341 -1.11 30.36 9.11
N GLU A 342 0.10 30.94 9.06
CA GLU A 342 0.51 31.92 10.07
C GLU A 342 -0.44 33.13 10.08
N GLY A 343 -0.84 33.63 8.92
CA GLY A 343 -1.81 34.72 8.81
C GLY A 343 -3.19 34.36 9.34
N ASN A 344 -3.66 33.14 9.10
CA ASN A 344 -4.93 32.64 9.63
C ASN A 344 -4.91 32.55 11.16
N ASN A 345 -3.80 32.13 11.77
CA ASN A 345 -3.66 32.12 13.22
C ASN A 345 -3.79 33.53 13.82
N LEU A 346 -3.33 34.57 13.09
CA LEU A 346 -3.54 35.96 13.52
C LEU A 346 -5.01 36.37 13.43
N ILE A 347 -5.79 35.83 12.49
CA ILE A 347 -7.24 36.10 12.41
C ILE A 347 -7.94 35.58 13.68
N ASP A 348 -7.56 34.39 14.15
CA ASP A 348 -8.11 33.83 15.38
C ASP A 348 -7.77 34.69 16.61
N GLU A 349 -6.53 35.19 16.69
CA GLU A 349 -6.13 36.17 17.71
C GLU A 349 -6.96 37.45 17.59
N MET A 350 -7.11 38.01 16.39
CA MET A 350 -7.91 39.21 16.12
C MET A 350 -9.37 39.06 16.55
N ASN A 351 -9.97 37.91 16.29
CA ASN A 351 -11.37 37.62 16.62
C ASN A 351 -11.60 37.49 18.14
N SER A 352 -10.54 37.24 18.92
CA SER A 352 -10.60 37.14 20.38
C SER A 352 -10.53 38.50 21.10
N LEU A 353 -10.22 39.58 20.38
CA LEU A 353 -10.01 40.91 20.95
C LEU A 353 -11.31 41.58 21.38
N GLY A 354 -11.22 42.39 22.44
CA GLY A 354 -12.31 43.24 22.93
C GLY A 354 -12.50 44.53 22.12
N ASN A 355 -13.15 45.52 22.74
CA ASN A 355 -13.41 46.82 22.12
C ASN A 355 -12.70 47.99 22.81
N SER A 356 -11.68 47.71 23.64
CA SER A 356 -10.89 48.77 24.25
C SER A 356 -10.01 49.48 23.21
N ARG A 357 -9.53 50.67 23.54
CA ARG A 357 -8.58 51.39 22.68
C ARG A 357 -7.30 50.57 22.42
N ALA A 358 -6.86 49.77 23.39
CA ALA A 358 -5.71 48.89 23.24
C ALA A 358 -6.02 47.72 22.30
N ASP A 359 -7.22 47.14 22.40
CA ASP A 359 -7.66 46.05 21.53
C ASP A 359 -7.77 46.51 20.07
N ILE A 360 -8.31 47.71 19.82
CA ILE A 360 -8.40 48.29 18.48
C ILE A 360 -6.99 48.49 17.88
N ALA A 361 -6.06 49.04 18.65
CA ALA A 361 -4.68 49.21 18.20
C ALA A 361 -4.00 47.86 17.91
N LYS A 362 -4.28 46.84 18.74
CA LYS A 362 -3.77 45.48 18.53
C LYS A 362 -4.37 44.83 17.29
N TYR A 363 -5.66 45.03 17.05
CA TYR A 363 -6.36 44.54 15.87
C TYR A 363 -5.73 45.10 14.58
N ASP A 364 -5.46 46.41 14.55
CA ASP A 364 -4.84 47.06 13.39
C ASP A 364 -3.43 46.51 13.12
N GLU A 365 -2.63 46.30 14.19
CA GLU A 365 -1.28 45.68 14.08
C GLU A 365 -1.35 44.26 13.51
N LEU A 366 -2.26 43.43 14.03
CA LEU A 366 -2.43 42.05 13.58
C LEU A 366 -2.94 42.00 12.14
N LYS A 367 -3.84 42.92 11.77
CA LYS A 367 -4.35 43.03 10.40
C LYS A 367 -3.23 43.33 9.41
N GLU A 368 -2.37 44.29 9.70
CA GLU A 368 -1.21 44.61 8.85
C GLU A 368 -0.26 43.41 8.69
N LYS A 369 0.02 42.69 9.79
CA LYS A 369 0.83 41.47 9.74
C LYS A 369 0.19 40.38 8.89
N LYS A 370 -1.10 40.11 9.09
CA LYS A 370 -1.87 39.14 8.29
C LYS A 370 -1.83 39.49 6.80
N ASP A 371 -2.09 40.75 6.44
CA ASP A 371 -2.08 41.19 5.05
C ASP A 371 -0.68 41.06 4.42
N SER A 372 0.37 41.35 5.19
CA SER A 372 1.76 41.14 4.77
C SER A 372 2.10 39.66 4.55
N LEU A 373 1.64 38.77 5.42
CA LEU A 373 1.83 37.32 5.26
C LEU A 373 1.10 36.81 4.01
N PHE A 374 -0.16 37.18 3.82
CA PHE A 374 -0.92 36.77 2.62
C PHE A 374 -0.25 37.27 1.35
N LYS A 375 0.26 38.51 1.35
CA LYS A 375 1.03 39.04 0.23
C LYS A 375 2.28 38.22 -0.06
N GLN A 376 3.06 37.84 0.96
CA GLN A 376 4.23 36.98 0.78
C GLN A 376 3.85 35.62 0.19
N GLY A 377 2.75 35.02 0.65
CA GLY A 377 2.22 33.78 0.08
C GLY A 377 1.83 33.93 -1.40
N ALA A 378 1.21 35.05 -1.77
CA ALA A 378 0.88 35.36 -3.17
C ALA A 378 2.15 35.57 -4.01
N ASP A 379 3.13 36.34 -3.52
CA ASP A 379 4.38 36.62 -4.24
C ASP A 379 5.16 35.33 -4.56
N VAL A 380 5.19 34.39 -3.62
CA VAL A 380 5.77 33.05 -3.82
C VAL A 380 5.09 32.31 -4.97
N LEU A 381 3.76 32.31 -5.03
CA LEU A 381 3.01 31.61 -6.05
C LEU A 381 3.04 32.31 -7.42
N GLU A 382 3.08 33.65 -7.46
CA GLU A 382 3.31 34.39 -8.69
C GLU A 382 4.68 34.06 -9.30
N ASP A 383 5.70 33.85 -8.46
CA ASP A 383 7.00 33.38 -8.94
C ASP A 383 6.92 31.95 -9.50
N ALA A 384 6.23 31.04 -8.80
CA ALA A 384 5.99 29.68 -9.25
C ALA A 384 5.28 29.62 -10.61
N LEU A 385 4.33 30.52 -10.85
CA LEU A 385 3.53 30.59 -12.08
C LEU A 385 4.37 30.98 -13.30
N LYS A 386 5.47 31.72 -13.13
CA LYS A 386 6.39 32.04 -14.25
C LYS A 386 7.00 30.78 -14.86
N ASN A 387 7.30 29.79 -14.02
CA ASN A 387 7.88 28.51 -14.43
C ASN A 387 6.80 27.45 -14.74
N ASN A 388 5.56 27.66 -14.28
CA ASN A 388 4.46 26.69 -14.37
C ASN A 388 3.12 27.36 -14.78
N PRO A 389 3.03 28.02 -15.94
CA PRO A 389 1.93 28.94 -16.29
C PRO A 389 0.54 28.28 -16.42
N GLY A 390 0.48 26.96 -16.60
CA GLY A 390 -0.78 26.21 -16.70
C GLY A 390 -1.16 25.46 -15.42
N ASN A 391 -0.47 25.68 -14.30
CA ASN A 391 -0.73 24.90 -13.08
C ASN A 391 -1.99 25.40 -12.35
N GLU A 392 -3.07 24.62 -12.43
CA GLU A 392 -4.36 24.93 -11.81
C GLU A 392 -4.30 25.04 -10.29
N ASN A 393 -3.45 24.27 -9.62
CA ASN A 393 -3.31 24.32 -8.16
C ASN A 393 -2.71 25.65 -7.69
N ILE A 394 -1.65 26.12 -8.36
CA ILE A 394 -1.03 27.43 -8.08
C ILE A 394 -2.06 28.55 -8.28
N MET A 395 -2.77 28.53 -9.41
CA MET A 395 -3.79 29.54 -9.70
C MET A 395 -4.96 29.49 -8.70
N THR A 396 -5.41 28.30 -8.31
CA THR A 396 -6.49 28.16 -7.32
C THR A 396 -6.09 28.75 -5.97
N GLN A 397 -4.86 28.48 -5.51
CA GLN A 397 -4.37 29.02 -4.24
C GLN A 397 -4.16 30.54 -4.32
N LEU A 398 -3.61 31.08 -5.42
CA LEU A 398 -3.51 32.52 -5.66
C LEU A 398 -4.87 33.22 -5.61
N LYS A 399 -5.87 32.65 -6.31
CA LYS A 399 -7.24 33.17 -6.30
C LYS A 399 -7.78 33.25 -4.87
N ASN A 400 -7.59 32.22 -4.06
CA ASN A 400 -8.05 32.20 -2.68
C ASN A 400 -7.34 33.27 -1.82
N ILE A 401 -6.04 33.44 -1.98
CA ILE A 401 -5.26 34.46 -1.26
C ILE A 401 -5.74 35.88 -1.64
N TYR A 402 -5.85 36.18 -2.94
CA TYR A 402 -6.32 37.49 -3.40
C TYR A 402 -7.76 37.78 -2.96
N GLY A 403 -8.63 36.76 -2.96
CA GLY A 403 -9.98 36.87 -2.40
C GLY A 403 -9.97 37.22 -0.92
N ALA A 404 -9.11 36.57 -0.12
CA ALA A 404 -8.97 36.83 1.32
C ALA A 404 -8.35 38.21 1.63
N MET A 405 -7.56 38.77 0.70
CA MET A 405 -7.00 40.12 0.79
C MET A 405 -7.94 41.22 0.28
N GLY A 406 -9.02 40.86 -0.43
CA GLY A 406 -9.88 41.82 -1.13
C GLY A 406 -9.25 42.42 -2.40
N ASP A 407 -8.17 41.82 -2.92
CA ASP A 407 -7.51 42.25 -4.15
C ASP A 407 -8.32 41.82 -5.38
N THR A 408 -9.31 42.63 -5.72
CA THR A 408 -10.29 42.34 -6.78
C THR A 408 -9.63 42.29 -8.16
N GLU A 409 -8.57 43.05 -8.39
CA GLU A 409 -7.87 43.09 -9.68
C GLU A 409 -7.15 41.76 -9.94
N ASN A 410 -6.30 41.34 -9.00
CA ASN A 410 -5.57 40.09 -9.15
C ASN A 410 -6.48 38.86 -9.02
N PHE A 411 -7.48 38.90 -8.15
CA PHE A 411 -8.51 37.86 -8.10
C PHE A 411 -9.17 37.63 -9.47
N THR A 412 -9.58 38.73 -10.13
CA THR A 412 -10.20 38.67 -11.46
C THR A 412 -9.22 38.17 -12.53
N ARG A 413 -7.95 38.60 -12.48
CA ARG A 413 -6.89 38.12 -13.38
C ARG A 413 -6.74 36.61 -13.30
N ILE A 414 -6.63 36.05 -12.09
CA ILE A 414 -6.42 34.62 -11.89
C ILE A 414 -7.67 33.81 -12.27
N LYS A 415 -8.88 34.28 -11.93
CA LYS A 415 -10.14 33.65 -12.40
C LYS A 415 -10.18 33.46 -13.91
N LYS A 416 -9.78 34.50 -14.66
CA LYS A 416 -9.73 34.44 -16.12
C LYS A 416 -8.73 33.39 -16.62
N LEU A 417 -7.59 33.22 -15.95
CA LEU A 417 -6.60 32.19 -16.30
C LEU A 417 -7.12 30.78 -16.03
N LEU A 418 -7.98 30.60 -15.01
CA LEU A 418 -8.67 29.35 -14.71
C LEU A 418 -9.89 29.08 -15.62
N GLY A 419 -10.34 30.06 -16.40
CA GLY A 419 -11.53 29.94 -17.24
C GLY A 419 -12.87 30.10 -16.51
N GLU A 420 -12.87 30.80 -15.36
CA GLU A 420 -14.04 31.01 -14.48
C GLU A 420 -14.74 32.37 -14.58
#